data_AF-A0A1C2XZ44-F1
#
_entry.id   AF-A0A1C2XZ44-F1
#
_cell.length_a   1.000
_cell.length_b   1.000
_cell.length_c   1.000
_cell.angle_alpha   90.00
_cell.angle_beta   90.00
_cell.angle_gamma   90.00
#
_symmetry.space_group_name_H-M   'P 1'
#
loop_
_entity.id
_entity.type
_entity.pdbx_description
1 polymer ?
#
loop_
_entity_poly.entity_id
_entity_poly.type
_entity_poly.pdbx_seq_one_letter_code
_entity_poly.pdbx_strand_id
1 'polypeptide(L)'
;MVAGENGGVIFEPLRKWEKKLEAIPHQIGEVMKQDLLKKFPDLWFQPNQTMLTAAPKDFSTVNLLYQAVQALEPVKRNKYKINRYDDCVEVMPKENSKGRALAVVKEILGIRSEEVIVFGNTIVDLPMKDETNDFLMIGDAAVAEGISNYPCIEEALDYLESNL
;
A
#
# COMPACT_ATOMS: atom_id res chain seq x y z
N MET A 1 10.97 10.42 -7.12
CA MET A 1 10.94 8.94 -7.13
C MET A 1 9.50 8.49 -6.91
N VAL A 2 9.15 7.26 -7.28
CA VAL A 2 7.80 6.70 -7.14
C VAL A 2 7.88 5.47 -6.25
N ALA A 3 7.10 5.44 -5.17
CA ALA A 3 6.89 4.24 -4.38
C ALA A 3 5.61 3.53 -4.86
N GLY A 4 5.73 2.28 -5.29
CA GLY A 4 4.63 1.44 -5.77
C GLY A 4 4.38 0.23 -4.87
N GLU A 5 3.30 -0.50 -5.15
CA GLU A 5 2.97 -1.77 -4.49
C GLU A 5 2.92 -1.66 -2.96
N ASN A 6 2.30 -0.57 -2.46
CA ASN A 6 2.21 -0.25 -1.04
C ASN A 6 3.56 -0.32 -0.28
N GLY A 7 4.63 0.06 -0.98
CA GLY A 7 5.98 0.07 -0.46
C GLY A 7 6.81 -1.16 -0.81
N GLY A 8 6.39 -1.96 -1.79
CA GLY A 8 7.20 -3.04 -2.32
C GLY A 8 8.28 -2.60 -3.31
N VAL A 9 8.05 -1.50 -4.03
CA VAL A 9 8.94 -1.06 -5.11
C VAL A 9 9.20 0.44 -5.01
N ILE A 10 10.46 0.85 -5.19
CA ILE A 10 10.85 2.24 -5.41
C ILE A 10 11.42 2.35 -6.81
N PHE A 11 10.88 3.27 -7.60
CA PHE A 11 11.26 3.48 -8.99
C PHE A 11 11.71 4.93 -9.22
N GLU A 12 12.81 5.10 -9.94
CA GLU A 12 13.29 6.39 -10.44
C GLU A 12 13.17 6.42 -11.97
N PRO A 13 12.09 7.02 -12.51
CA PRO A 13 11.79 6.96 -13.95
C PRO A 13 12.90 7.52 -14.85
N LEU A 14 13.52 8.62 -14.43
CA LEU A 14 14.55 9.31 -15.23
C LEU A 14 15.81 8.45 -15.40
N ARG A 15 16.16 7.66 -14.39
CA ARG A 15 17.33 6.75 -14.42
C ARG A 15 16.97 5.32 -14.79
N LYS A 16 15.67 5.00 -14.91
CA LYS A 16 15.14 3.63 -15.02
C LYS A 16 15.71 2.71 -13.94
N TRP A 17 15.92 3.26 -12.74
CA TRP A 17 16.43 2.53 -11.60
C TRP A 17 15.27 2.06 -10.73
N GLU A 18 15.39 0.84 -10.21
CA GLU A 18 14.39 0.22 -9.34
C GLU A 18 15.06 -0.43 -8.14
N LYS A 19 14.42 -0.30 -6.97
CA LYS A 19 14.72 -1.08 -5.77
C LYS A 19 13.46 -1.78 -5.29
N LYS A 20 13.51 -3.10 -5.24
CA LYS A 20 12.51 -3.93 -4.55
C LYS A 20 12.86 -3.94 -3.06
N LEU A 21 11.86 -3.74 -2.21
CA LEU A 21 11.99 -3.97 -0.77
C LEU A 21 11.75 -5.46 -0.51
N GLU A 22 10.79 -5.82 0.34
CA GLU A 22 10.45 -7.24 0.51
C GLU A 22 9.52 -7.70 -0.61
N ALA A 23 9.64 -8.96 -1.03
CA ALA A 23 8.80 -9.56 -2.06
C ALA A 23 8.28 -10.93 -1.63
N ILE A 24 7.04 -11.23 -2.02
CA ILE A 24 6.53 -12.61 -2.00
C ILE A 24 7.32 -13.41 -3.04
N PRO A 25 7.99 -14.51 -2.65
CA PRO A 25 8.70 -15.35 -3.61
C PRO A 25 7.75 -15.84 -4.71
N HIS A 26 8.20 -15.78 -5.97
CA HIS A 26 7.37 -16.12 -7.14
C HIS A 26 6.65 -17.47 -7.00
N GLN A 27 7.35 -18.51 -6.54
CA GLN A 27 6.77 -19.84 -6.35
C GLN A 27 5.63 -19.84 -5.32
N ILE A 28 5.75 -19.04 -4.26
CA ILE A 28 4.70 -18.88 -3.26
C ILE A 28 3.50 -18.11 -3.85
N GLY A 29 3.76 -17.06 -4.62
CA GLY A 29 2.75 -16.32 -5.37
C GLY A 29 1.94 -17.21 -6.30
N GLU A 30 2.60 -18.07 -7.08
CA GLU A 30 1.93 -18.99 -8.00
C GLU A 30 1.08 -20.03 -7.29
N VAL A 31 1.55 -20.59 -6.17
CA VAL A 31 0.73 -21.51 -5.35
C VAL A 31 -0.55 -20.82 -4.87
N MET A 32 -0.44 -19.59 -4.35
CA MET A 32 -1.60 -18.83 -3.91
C MET A 32 -2.57 -18.54 -5.07
N LYS A 33 -2.07 -18.13 -6.24
CA LYS A 33 -2.90 -17.91 -7.43
C LYS A 33 -3.66 -19.17 -7.84
N GLN A 34 -2.97 -20.31 -7.92
CA GLN A 34 -3.58 -21.58 -8.29
C GLN A 34 -4.67 -22.01 -7.31
N ASP A 35 -4.46 -21.85 -6.00
CA ASP A 35 -5.46 -22.21 -5.00
C ASP A 35 -6.67 -21.28 -5.01
N LEU A 36 -6.46 -19.98 -5.27
CA LEU A 36 -7.54 -19.02 -5.42
C LEU A 36 -8.36 -19.29 -6.70
N LEU A 37 -7.70 -19.58 -7.82
CA LEU A 37 -8.35 -19.86 -9.11
C LEU A 37 -9.24 -21.12 -9.08
N LYS A 38 -8.94 -22.11 -8.21
CA LYS A 38 -9.84 -23.26 -7.99
C LYS A 38 -11.21 -22.85 -7.43
N LYS A 39 -11.27 -21.77 -6.66
CA LYS A 39 -12.49 -21.27 -6.01
C LYS A 39 -13.13 -20.10 -6.76
N PHE A 40 -12.30 -19.28 -7.40
CA PHE A 40 -12.70 -18.09 -8.14
C PHE A 40 -12.03 -18.12 -9.53
N PRO A 41 -12.62 -18.84 -10.50
CA PRO A 41 -12.00 -19.03 -11.82
C PRO A 41 -11.77 -17.75 -12.61
N ASP A 42 -12.58 -16.72 -12.33
CA ASP A 42 -12.56 -15.42 -13.04
C ASP A 42 -11.74 -14.34 -12.31
N LEU A 43 -10.82 -14.72 -11.41
CA LEU A 43 -9.92 -13.75 -10.78
C LEU A 43 -8.97 -13.14 -11.81
N TRP A 44 -8.89 -11.81 -11.79
CA TRP A 44 -7.78 -11.09 -12.39
C TRP A 44 -6.70 -10.85 -11.33
N PHE A 45 -5.44 -11.05 -11.72
CA PHE A 45 -4.29 -10.74 -10.88
C PHE A 45 -3.52 -9.58 -11.49
N GLN A 46 -3.32 -8.51 -10.71
CA GLN A 46 -2.46 -7.40 -11.13
C GLN A 46 -1.01 -7.91 -11.27
N PRO A 47 -0.25 -7.48 -12.30
CA PRO A 47 1.13 -7.90 -12.52
C PRO A 47 2.12 -7.20 -11.56
N ASN A 48 1.92 -7.38 -10.26
CA ASN A 48 2.80 -6.86 -9.21
C ASN A 48 4.08 -7.70 -9.07
N GLN A 49 5.18 -7.05 -8.69
CA GLN A 49 6.50 -7.64 -8.56
C GLN A 49 6.80 -8.21 -7.18
N THR A 50 6.14 -7.68 -6.15
CA THR A 50 6.46 -7.94 -4.73
C THR A 50 5.27 -8.41 -3.91
N MET A 51 4.07 -8.23 -4.43
CA MET A 51 2.81 -8.54 -3.75
C MET A 51 1.83 -9.24 -4.70
N LEU A 52 0.74 -9.77 -4.15
CA LEU A 52 -0.36 -10.34 -4.92
C LEU A 52 -1.59 -9.45 -4.76
N THR A 53 -2.14 -8.93 -5.86
CA THR A 53 -3.46 -8.28 -5.86
C THR A 53 -4.40 -9.14 -6.69
N ALA A 54 -5.49 -9.59 -6.09
CA ALA A 54 -6.51 -10.39 -6.73
C ALA A 54 -7.83 -9.60 -6.75
N ALA A 55 -8.40 -9.40 -7.93
CA ALA A 55 -9.67 -8.73 -8.14
C ALA A 55 -10.67 -9.72 -8.75
N PRO A 56 -11.84 -9.95 -8.12
CA PRO A 56 -12.89 -10.75 -8.72
C PRO A 56 -13.60 -9.96 -9.82
N LYS A 57 -14.11 -10.66 -10.82
CA LYS A 57 -14.97 -10.07 -11.86
C LYS A 57 -16.26 -9.45 -11.29
N ASP A 58 -16.79 -10.04 -10.22
CA ASP A 58 -17.94 -9.52 -9.46
C ASP A 58 -17.47 -9.02 -8.09
N PHE A 59 -17.47 -7.69 -7.91
CA PHE A 59 -16.99 -7.04 -6.69
C PHE A 59 -17.84 -7.36 -5.45
N SER A 60 -19.08 -7.82 -5.61
CA SER A 60 -19.89 -8.29 -4.47
C SER A 60 -19.25 -9.49 -3.75
N THR A 61 -18.35 -10.22 -4.42
CA THR A 61 -17.66 -11.40 -3.88
C THR A 61 -16.35 -11.09 -3.15
N VAL A 62 -15.92 -9.82 -3.07
CA VAL A 62 -14.62 -9.45 -2.45
C VAL A 62 -14.52 -9.90 -0.99
N ASN A 63 -15.62 -9.91 -0.24
CA ASN A 63 -15.62 -10.43 1.13
C ASN A 63 -15.31 -11.93 1.20
N LEU A 64 -15.84 -12.73 0.27
CA LEU A 64 -15.54 -14.15 0.17
C LEU A 64 -14.11 -14.39 -0.29
N LEU A 65 -13.62 -13.57 -1.23
CA LEU A 65 -12.23 -13.60 -1.65
C LEU A 65 -11.29 -13.31 -0.47
N TYR A 66 -11.58 -12.29 0.33
CA TYR A 66 -10.78 -11.93 1.51
C TYR A 66 -10.69 -13.08 2.52
N GLN A 67 -11.81 -13.73 2.82
CA GLN A 67 -11.83 -14.92 3.67
C GLN A 67 -11.02 -16.09 3.08
N ALA A 68 -11.11 -16.29 1.77
CA ALA A 68 -10.34 -17.33 1.08
C ALA A 68 -8.82 -17.05 1.14
N VAL A 69 -8.42 -15.79 0.94
CA VAL A 69 -7.02 -15.33 1.06
C VAL A 69 -6.51 -15.53 2.49
N GLN A 70 -7.28 -15.15 3.50
CA GLN A 70 -6.94 -15.40 4.92
C GLN A 70 -6.75 -16.89 5.23
N ALA A 71 -7.48 -17.76 4.52
CA ALA A 71 -7.42 -19.20 4.74
C ALA A 71 -6.20 -19.87 4.09
N LEU A 72 -5.51 -19.22 3.14
CA LEU A 72 -4.37 -19.78 2.42
C LEU A 72 -3.22 -20.12 3.37
N GLU A 73 -2.70 -21.35 3.29
CA GLU A 73 -1.59 -21.81 4.11
C GLU A 73 -0.32 -20.94 3.94
N PRO A 74 0.08 -20.53 2.72
CA PRO A 74 1.20 -19.61 2.55
C PRO A 74 1.04 -18.28 3.27
N VAL A 75 -0.18 -17.72 3.33
CA VAL A 75 -0.46 -16.45 3.99
C VAL A 75 -0.24 -16.57 5.50
N LYS A 76 -0.79 -17.63 6.11
CA LYS A 76 -0.66 -17.91 7.55
C LYS A 76 0.79 -18.21 7.93
N ARG A 77 1.45 -19.12 7.20
CA ARG A 77 2.80 -19.58 7.49
C ARG A 77 3.83 -18.44 7.43
N ASN A 78 3.70 -17.56 6.44
CA ASN A 78 4.63 -16.43 6.25
C ASN A 78 4.18 -15.15 6.96
N LYS A 79 3.00 -15.17 7.61
CA LYS A 79 2.41 -14.02 8.31
C LYS A 79 2.29 -12.78 7.41
N TYR A 80 1.89 -12.99 6.15
CA TYR A 80 1.70 -11.89 5.21
C TYR A 80 0.59 -10.95 5.66
N LYS A 81 0.76 -9.67 5.36
CA LYS A 81 -0.28 -8.65 5.57
C LYS A 81 -1.31 -8.79 4.46
N ILE A 82 -2.58 -8.58 4.81
CA ILE A 82 -3.69 -8.63 3.87
C ILE A 82 -4.43 -7.30 3.95
N ASN A 83 -4.61 -6.63 2.80
CA ASN A 83 -5.49 -5.47 2.70
C ASN A 83 -6.72 -5.86 1.87
N ARG A 84 -7.89 -5.40 2.31
CA ARG A 84 -9.15 -5.58 1.59
C ARG A 84 -9.63 -4.21 1.15
N TYR A 85 -9.94 -4.07 -0.13
CA TYR A 85 -10.58 -2.90 -0.72
C TYR A 85 -11.97 -3.30 -1.23
N ASP A 86 -12.69 -2.38 -1.85
CA ASP A 86 -14.04 -2.65 -2.36
C ASP A 86 -14.04 -3.53 -3.62
N ASP A 87 -12.92 -3.56 -4.35
CA ASP A 87 -12.78 -4.22 -5.64
C ASP A 87 -11.71 -5.33 -5.66
N CYS A 88 -10.87 -5.44 -4.62
CA CYS A 88 -9.77 -6.38 -4.60
C CYS A 88 -9.29 -6.76 -3.19
N VAL A 89 -8.45 -7.79 -3.16
CA VAL A 89 -7.71 -8.22 -1.98
C VAL A 89 -6.23 -8.28 -2.30
N GLU A 90 -5.41 -7.69 -1.44
CA GLU A 90 -3.96 -7.66 -1.55
C GLU A 90 -3.32 -8.55 -0.49
N VAL A 91 -2.27 -9.27 -0.87
CA VAL A 91 -1.36 -9.98 0.02
C VAL A 91 0.03 -9.41 -0.19
N MET A 92 0.68 -8.97 0.88
CA MET A 92 2.01 -8.36 0.81
C MET A 92 2.89 -8.80 1.99
N PRO A 93 4.22 -8.72 1.86
CA PRO A 93 5.14 -8.94 2.98
C PRO A 93 4.79 -8.03 4.16
N LYS A 94 4.87 -8.55 5.39
CA LYS A 94 4.46 -7.83 6.61
C LYS A 94 5.21 -6.50 6.77
N GLU A 95 6.47 -6.48 6.37
CA GLU A 95 7.34 -5.33 6.56
C GLU A 95 7.13 -4.22 5.51
N ASN A 96 6.40 -4.50 4.43
CA ASN A 96 6.12 -3.48 3.41
C ASN A 96 5.02 -2.54 3.92
N SER A 97 5.29 -1.24 3.81
CA SER A 97 4.35 -0.17 4.08
C SER A 97 4.75 1.08 3.30
N LYS A 98 3.80 1.99 3.07
CA LYS A 98 4.10 3.30 2.47
C LYS A 98 5.08 4.11 3.33
N GLY A 99 5.02 3.98 4.65
CA GLY A 99 5.98 4.56 5.59
C GLY A 99 7.41 4.06 5.37
N ARG A 100 7.62 2.73 5.33
CA ARG A 100 8.94 2.14 5.03
C ARG A 100 9.46 2.62 3.67
N ALA A 101 8.58 2.70 2.67
CA ALA A 101 8.96 3.18 1.35
C ALA A 101 9.41 4.65 1.38
N LEU A 102 8.68 5.50 2.10
CA LEU A 102 9.03 6.90 2.29
C LEU A 102 10.35 7.06 3.05
N ALA A 103 10.59 6.29 4.11
CA ALA A 103 11.88 6.24 4.81
C ALA A 103 13.05 5.94 3.85
N VAL A 104 12.90 4.92 3.00
CA VAL A 104 13.95 4.58 2.02
C VAL A 104 14.11 5.66 0.95
N VAL A 105 13.03 6.29 0.49
CA VAL A 105 13.10 7.44 -0.43
C VAL A 105 13.84 8.61 0.21
N LYS A 106 13.56 8.92 1.47
CA LYS A 106 14.25 9.97 2.24
C LYS A 106 15.74 9.69 2.36
N GLU A 107 16.11 8.45 2.68
CA GLU A 107 17.51 8.01 2.74
C GLU A 107 18.23 8.20 1.39
N ILE A 108 17.60 7.78 0.28
CA ILE A 108 18.20 7.91 -1.05
C ILE A 108 18.39 9.37 -1.46
N LEU A 109 17.42 10.23 -1.13
CA LEU A 109 17.46 11.65 -1.49
C LEU A 109 18.24 12.51 -0.49
N GLY A 110 18.56 11.98 0.69
CA GLY A 110 19.22 12.73 1.77
C GLY A 110 18.33 13.84 2.36
N ILE A 111 17.01 13.65 2.37
CA ILE A 111 16.04 14.63 2.89
C ILE A 111 15.55 14.25 4.30
N ARG A 112 15.25 15.25 5.12
CA ARG A 112 14.81 15.07 6.51
C ARG A 112 13.27 15.10 6.62
N SER A 113 12.73 14.72 7.77
CA SER A 113 11.26 14.64 7.99
C SER A 113 10.57 16.00 7.86
N GLU A 114 11.25 17.08 8.24
CA GLU A 114 10.80 18.47 8.12
C GLU A 114 10.76 18.99 6.67
N GLU A 115 11.35 18.25 5.71
CA GLU A 115 11.34 18.59 4.27
C GLU A 115 10.29 17.77 3.51
N VAL A 116 9.50 16.98 4.21
CA VAL A 116 8.50 16.08 3.65
C VAL A 116 7.14 16.50 4.12
N ILE A 117 6.20 16.65 3.20
CA ILE A 117 4.77 16.81 3.48
C ILE A 117 4.06 15.58 2.93
N VAL A 118 3.17 14.97 3.71
CA VAL A 118 2.43 13.78 3.30
C VAL A 118 0.95 14.08 3.24
N PHE A 119 0.34 13.67 2.13
CA PHE A 119 -1.10 13.58 1.99
C PHE A 119 -1.52 12.11 1.98
N GLY A 120 -2.37 11.73 2.93
CA GLY A 120 -3.00 10.42 2.98
C GLY A 120 -4.51 10.55 2.84
N ASN A 121 -5.20 9.48 2.46
CA ASN A 121 -6.67 9.46 2.44
C ASN A 121 -7.25 8.14 2.96
N THR A 122 -6.39 7.18 3.33
CA THR A 122 -6.77 5.86 3.79
C THR A 122 -5.91 5.40 4.95
N ILE A 123 -6.34 4.33 5.63
CA ILE A 123 -5.60 3.71 6.73
C ILE A 123 -4.21 3.21 6.29
N VAL A 124 -4.03 2.85 5.01
CA VAL A 124 -2.72 2.38 4.51
C VAL A 124 -1.67 3.49 4.41
N ASP A 125 -2.09 4.75 4.50
CA ASP A 125 -1.23 5.93 4.48
C ASP A 125 -0.70 6.31 5.87
N LEU A 126 -1.36 5.87 6.94
CA LEU A 126 -0.98 6.19 8.32
C LEU A 126 0.49 5.91 8.65
N PRO A 127 1.13 4.82 8.18
CA PRO A 127 2.54 4.59 8.44
C PRO A 127 3.47 5.68 7.90
N MET A 128 3.04 6.51 6.94
CA MET A 128 3.85 7.63 6.45
C MET A 128 3.92 8.79 7.44
N LYS A 129 3.00 8.87 8.41
CA LYS A 129 3.01 9.89 9.46
C LYS A 129 4.31 9.89 10.25
N ASP A 130 4.89 8.71 10.49
CA ASP A 130 6.14 8.58 11.25
C ASP A 130 7.36 9.17 10.50
N GLU A 131 7.20 9.50 9.22
CA GLU A 131 8.27 9.98 8.33
C GLU A 131 8.19 11.47 8.02
N THR A 132 7.23 12.21 8.60
CA THR A 132 6.99 13.63 8.34
C THR A 132 6.53 14.35 9.60
N ASN A 133 6.73 15.67 9.65
CA ASN A 133 6.08 16.53 10.65
C ASN A 133 4.69 17.02 10.19
N ASP A 134 4.40 16.94 8.89
CA ASP A 134 3.22 17.49 8.23
C ASP A 134 2.46 16.37 7.52
N PHE A 135 1.64 15.65 8.30
CA PHE A 135 0.74 14.62 7.80
C PHE A 135 -0.69 15.15 7.71
N LEU A 136 -1.14 15.37 6.47
CA LEU A 136 -2.46 15.88 6.13
C LEU A 136 -3.32 14.71 5.63
N MET A 137 -4.43 14.44 6.29
CA MET A 137 -5.36 13.38 5.91
C MET A 137 -6.56 14.00 5.18
N ILE A 138 -6.92 13.43 4.03
CA ILE A 138 -8.06 13.85 3.23
C ILE A 138 -9.24 12.94 3.55
N GLY A 139 -10.34 13.54 3.99
CA GLY A 139 -11.51 12.85 4.53
C GLY A 139 -11.37 12.48 6.00
N ASP A 140 -12.14 11.49 6.44
CA ASP A 140 -12.28 11.06 7.84
C ASP A 140 -11.92 9.58 8.05
N ALA A 141 -11.20 8.97 7.10
CA ALA A 141 -10.80 7.57 7.14
C ALA A 141 -9.95 7.20 8.37
N ALA A 142 -9.31 8.18 8.99
CA ALA A 142 -8.68 8.06 10.29
C ALA A 142 -8.73 9.38 11.07
N VAL A 143 -9.08 9.32 12.35
CA VAL A 143 -9.05 10.46 13.26
C VAL A 143 -8.21 10.06 14.48
N ALA A 144 -7.08 10.75 14.68
CA ALA A 144 -6.20 10.53 15.81
C ALA A 144 -5.42 11.81 16.16
N GLU A 145 -4.81 11.83 17.34
CA GLU A 145 -3.95 12.93 17.77
C GLU A 145 -2.79 13.13 16.79
N GLY A 146 -2.56 14.38 16.39
CA GLY A 146 -1.53 14.75 15.41
C GLY A 146 -1.86 14.40 13.95
N ILE A 147 -3.13 14.14 13.62
CA ILE A 147 -3.60 14.06 12.23
C ILE A 147 -4.47 15.28 11.94
N SER A 148 -4.06 16.09 10.97
CA SER A 148 -4.87 17.20 10.46
C SER A 148 -5.75 16.69 9.33
N ASN A 149 -7.06 16.58 9.58
CA ASN A 149 -8.03 16.13 8.59
C ASN A 149 -8.59 17.31 7.81
N TYR A 150 -8.70 17.14 6.49
CA TYR A 150 -9.30 18.10 5.57
C TYR A 150 -10.40 17.42 4.76
N PRO A 151 -11.54 18.08 4.51
CA PRO A 151 -12.64 17.50 3.72
C PRO A 151 -12.23 17.09 2.31
N CYS A 152 -11.35 17.86 1.68
CA CYS A 152 -10.85 17.62 0.33
C CYS A 152 -9.39 18.09 0.17
N ILE A 153 -8.79 17.74 -0.97
CA ILE A 153 -7.39 18.06 -1.25
C ILE A 153 -7.16 19.57 -1.42
N GLU A 154 -8.15 20.30 -1.94
CA GLU A 154 -8.09 21.74 -2.14
C GLU A 154 -7.90 22.47 -0.80
N GLU A 155 -8.70 22.12 0.22
CA GLU A 155 -8.56 22.72 1.55
C GLU A 155 -7.21 22.40 2.21
N ALA A 156 -6.66 21.20 1.96
CA ALA A 156 -5.34 20.83 2.47
C ALA A 156 -4.21 21.63 1.77
N LEU A 157 -4.36 21.91 0.47
CA LEU A 157 -3.43 22.75 -0.29
C LEU A 157 -3.51 24.22 0.14
N ASP A 158 -4.72 24.76 0.30
CA ASP A 158 -4.93 26.14 0.77
C ASP A 158 -4.29 26.37 2.15
N TYR A 159 -4.39 25.36 3.04
CA TYR A 159 -3.71 25.39 4.33
C TYR A 159 -2.19 25.47 4.17
N LEU A 160 -1.59 24.65 3.30
CA LEU A 160 -0.15 24.68 3.08
C LEU A 160 0.31 26.00 2.47
N GLU A 161 -0.39 26.52 1.47
CA GLU A 161 -0.05 27.81 0.85
C GLU A 161 -0.10 28.97 1.84
N SER A 162 -0.96 28.86 2.87
CA SER A 162 -1.09 29.88 3.91
C SER A 162 -0.04 29.76 5.04
N ASN A 163 0.68 28.64 5.15
CA ASN A 163 1.59 28.33 6.25
C ASN A 163 3.04 28.02 5.82
N LEU A 164 3.34 28.06 4.52
CA LEU A 164 4.68 28.03 3.93
C LEU A 164 5.24 29.45 3.76
#